data_AF-A0A6C0B9L1-F1
#
_entry.id   AF-A0A6C0B9L1-F1
#
_cell.length_a   1.000
_cell.length_b   1.000
_cell.length_c   1.000
_cell.angle_alpha   90.00
_cell.angle_beta   90.00
_cell.angle_gamma   90.00
#
_symmetry.space_group_name_H-M   'P 1'
#
loop_
_entity.id
_entity.type
_entity.pdbx_description
1 polymer ?
#
loop_
_entity_poly.entity_id
_entity_poly.type
_entity_poly.pdbx_seq_one_letter_code
_entity_poly.pdbx_strand_id
1 'polypeptide(L)'
;MSTRVPVIPTRTLGKLPSTYQSSIQLSKDSLLFEFASTIQYGPQIISLAVPPYRHAFLIDIQSRKILVSDWNGQDKDSDSNWQEYYAFLHLLHKKYNKPIEFYNVDKQLWEDAMYTQTIFSGGGCAHYIYEWTKKYYPAYTV
;
A
#
# COMPACT_ATOMS: atom_id res chain seq x y z
N MET A 1 -17.24 22.29 19.28
CA MET A 1 -17.35 21.03 18.51
C MET A 1 -15.95 20.63 18.11
N SER A 2 -15.43 19.50 18.60
CA SER A 2 -14.10 18.99 18.19
C SER A 2 -14.25 18.37 16.80
N THR A 3 -13.77 19.04 15.76
CA THR A 3 -13.63 18.45 14.43
C THR A 3 -12.57 17.36 14.54
N ARG A 4 -12.98 16.09 14.50
CA ARG A 4 -12.03 14.98 14.40
C ARG A 4 -11.17 15.22 13.17
N VAL A 5 -9.85 15.26 13.37
CA VAL A 5 -8.89 15.30 12.27
C VAL A 5 -9.17 14.07 11.40
N PRO A 6 -9.38 14.22 10.08
CA PRO A 6 -9.59 13.07 9.22
C PRO A 6 -8.35 12.18 9.28
N VAL A 7 -8.52 10.87 9.22
CA VAL A 7 -7.42 9.91 9.25
C VAL A 7 -7.45 9.14 7.94
N ILE A 8 -6.30 8.92 7.31
CA ILE A 8 -6.25 8.05 6.13
C ILE A 8 -6.57 6.62 6.57
N PRO A 9 -7.65 6.01 6.05
CA PRO A 9 -8.05 4.67 6.44
C PRO A 9 -7.01 3.64 5.99
N THR A 10 -6.65 2.74 6.91
CA THR A 10 -5.81 1.58 6.61
C THR A 10 -6.68 0.36 6.34
N ARG A 11 -6.50 -0.29 5.18
CA ARG A 11 -7.17 -1.53 4.80
C ARG A 11 -6.13 -2.65 4.72
N THR A 12 -6.39 -3.77 5.39
CA THR A 12 -5.45 -4.90 5.44
C THR A 12 -6.10 -6.16 4.89
N LEU A 13 -5.38 -6.86 4.00
CA LEU A 13 -5.72 -8.21 3.56
C LEU A 13 -4.73 -9.21 4.17
N GLY A 14 -5.26 -10.28 4.78
CA GLY A 14 -4.50 -11.26 5.54
C GLY A 14 -4.38 -10.91 7.04
N LYS A 15 -3.82 -11.82 7.82
CA LYS A 15 -3.45 -11.51 9.21
C LYS A 15 -2.08 -10.87 9.21
N LEU A 16 -1.90 -9.79 9.97
CA LEU A 16 -0.58 -9.28 10.31
C LEU A 16 0.10 -10.36 11.17
N PRO A 17 1.07 -11.13 10.66
CA PRO A 17 1.77 -12.10 11.48
C PRO A 17 2.66 -11.33 12.47
N SER A 18 3.06 -11.99 13.56
CA SER A 18 4.11 -11.45 14.44
C SER A 18 5.47 -11.39 13.76
N THR A 19 5.63 -12.05 12.60
CA THR A 19 6.83 -12.09 11.76
C THR A 19 6.56 -11.49 10.37
N TYR A 20 7.62 -11.06 9.67
CA TYR A 20 7.50 -10.39 8.36
C TYR A 20 7.20 -11.33 7.18
N GLN A 21 7.24 -12.65 7.40
CA GLN A 21 6.88 -13.65 6.42
C GLN A 21 5.41 -14.06 6.64
N SER A 22 4.60 -13.99 5.57
CA SER A 22 3.23 -14.49 5.61
C SER A 22 3.21 -15.99 5.33
N SER A 23 2.54 -16.76 6.18
CA SER A 23 2.30 -18.20 6.00
C SER A 23 0.93 -18.51 5.40
N ILE A 24 0.13 -17.49 5.05
CA ILE A 24 -1.23 -17.67 4.56
C ILE A 24 -1.20 -18.01 3.07
N GLN A 25 -1.45 -19.27 2.71
CA GLN A 25 -1.86 -19.61 1.35
C GLN A 25 -3.30 -19.11 1.13
N LEU A 26 -3.45 -17.97 0.47
CA LEU A 26 -4.76 -17.55 -0.02
C LEU A 26 -5.20 -18.51 -1.14
N SER A 27 -6.48 -18.86 -1.19
CA SER A 27 -7.12 -19.18 -2.48
C SER A 27 -7.15 -17.86 -3.29
N LYS A 28 -6.02 -17.59 -3.96
CA LYS A 28 -5.53 -16.24 -4.30
C LYS A 28 -6.54 -15.31 -4.98
N ASP A 29 -7.49 -15.84 -5.75
CA ASP A 29 -8.34 -14.99 -6.60
C ASP A 29 -9.59 -14.46 -5.89
N SER A 30 -10.24 -15.25 -5.04
CA SER A 30 -11.53 -14.85 -4.42
C SER A 30 -11.37 -13.76 -3.36
N LEU A 31 -10.39 -13.91 -2.46
CA LEU A 31 -10.17 -12.99 -1.35
C LEU A 31 -9.61 -11.63 -1.80
N LEU A 32 -8.74 -11.63 -2.82
CA LEU A 32 -8.19 -10.39 -3.37
C LEU A 32 -9.27 -9.58 -4.10
N PHE A 33 -10.16 -10.26 -4.82
CA PHE A 33 -11.33 -9.66 -5.47
C PHE A 33 -12.28 -9.03 -4.44
N GLU A 34 -12.67 -9.78 -3.42
CA GLU A 34 -13.52 -9.27 -2.33
C GLU A 34 -12.86 -8.06 -1.65
N PHE A 35 -11.56 -8.13 -1.37
CA PHE A 35 -10.83 -7.04 -0.76
C PHE A 35 -10.82 -5.77 -1.64
N ALA A 36 -10.52 -5.91 -2.93
CA ALA A 36 -10.55 -4.80 -3.89
C ALA A 36 -11.96 -4.15 -3.98
N SER A 37 -13.02 -4.93 -3.77
CA SER A 37 -14.40 -4.42 -3.73
C SER A 37 -14.64 -3.46 -2.54
N THR A 38 -13.90 -3.60 -1.44
CA THR A 38 -14.06 -2.76 -0.23
C THR A 38 -13.36 -1.40 -0.32
N ILE A 39 -12.46 -1.23 -1.29
CA ILE A 39 -11.70 0.01 -1.48
C ILE A 39 -12.64 1.13 -1.94
N GLN A 40 -12.51 2.34 -1.40
CA GLN A 40 -13.36 3.49 -1.70
C GLN A 40 -12.56 4.60 -2.38
N TYR A 41 -13.26 5.67 -2.78
CA TYR A 41 -12.65 6.90 -3.29
C TYR A 41 -11.80 7.60 -2.20
N GLY A 42 -10.74 8.30 -2.63
CA GLY A 42 -9.81 9.03 -1.75
C GLY A 42 -8.58 8.22 -1.32
N PRO A 43 -7.72 8.82 -0.48
CA PRO A 43 -6.48 8.21 -0.03
C PRO A 43 -6.75 7.10 0.99
N GLN A 44 -6.12 5.95 0.82
CA GLN A 44 -6.16 4.81 1.75
C GLN A 44 -4.79 4.13 1.80
N ILE A 45 -4.33 3.74 2.99
CA ILE A 45 -3.15 2.87 3.12
C ILE A 45 -3.61 1.42 2.96
N ILE A 46 -2.96 0.70 2.05
CA ILE A 46 -3.19 -0.73 1.85
C ILE A 46 -2.04 -1.50 2.48
N SER A 47 -2.38 -2.52 3.27
CA SER A 47 -1.42 -3.53 3.71
C SER A 47 -1.82 -4.90 3.17
N LEU A 48 -1.00 -5.44 2.27
CA LEU A 48 -1.14 -6.80 1.78
C LEU A 48 -0.18 -7.68 2.58
N ALA A 49 -0.71 -8.46 3.52
CA ALA A 49 0.05 -9.46 4.29
C ALA A 49 0.00 -10.82 3.59
N VAL A 50 0.27 -10.85 2.29
CA VAL A 50 0.17 -12.02 1.43
C VAL A 50 1.58 -12.56 1.16
N PRO A 51 1.82 -13.89 1.10
CA PRO A 51 3.17 -14.42 0.87
C PRO A 51 3.75 -13.98 -0.48
N PRO A 52 5.10 -13.90 -0.60
CA PRO A 52 6.09 -14.19 0.44
C PRO A 52 6.37 -13.02 1.40
N TYR A 53 5.94 -11.80 1.07
CA TYR A 53 6.28 -10.60 1.84
C TYR A 53 5.07 -9.76 2.18
N ARG A 54 5.04 -9.25 3.41
CA ARG A 54 4.14 -8.16 3.77
C ARG A 54 4.53 -6.89 3.01
N HIS A 55 3.54 -6.24 2.41
CA HIS A 55 3.72 -4.97 1.74
C HIS A 55 2.72 -3.92 2.23
N ALA A 56 3.18 -2.66 2.30
CA ALA A 56 2.35 -1.51 2.58
C ALA A 56 2.61 -0.44 1.53
N PHE A 57 1.54 0.16 1.02
CA PHE A 57 1.54 1.22 -0.01
C PHE A 57 0.29 2.08 0.17
N LEU A 58 0.29 3.28 -0.39
CA LEU A 58 -0.88 4.16 -0.41
C LEU A 58 -1.53 4.12 -1.79
N ILE A 59 -2.85 4.04 -1.82
CA ILE A 59 -3.66 4.29 -3.01
C ILE A 59 -4.49 5.56 -2.80
N ASP A 60 -4.62 6.40 -3.82
CA ASP A 60 -5.55 7.51 -3.86
C ASP A 60 -6.42 7.40 -5.11
N ILE A 61 -7.68 6.99 -4.89
CA ILE A 61 -8.65 6.82 -5.97
C ILE A 61 -9.32 8.16 -6.24
N GLN A 62 -8.97 8.79 -7.35
CA GLN A 62 -9.46 10.11 -7.74
C GLN A 62 -10.51 10.04 -8.86
N SER A 63 -11.07 11.20 -9.21
CA SER A 63 -12.07 11.30 -10.29
C SER A 63 -11.53 10.94 -11.68
N ARG A 64 -10.21 11.06 -11.92
CA ARG A 64 -9.61 10.78 -13.25
C ARG A 64 -8.62 9.61 -13.27
N LYS A 65 -7.98 9.31 -12.15
CA LYS A 65 -6.90 8.32 -12.07
C LYS A 65 -6.82 7.65 -10.70
N ILE A 66 -6.02 6.61 -10.62
CA ILE A 66 -5.60 5.97 -9.38
C ILE A 66 -4.13 6.33 -9.18
N LEU A 67 -3.80 6.98 -8.07
CA LEU A 67 -2.41 7.27 -7.73
C LEU A 67 -1.91 6.28 -6.69
N VAL A 68 -0.69 5.79 -6.86
CA VAL A 68 -0.06 4.84 -5.96
C VAL A 68 1.24 5.43 -5.44
N SER A 69 1.40 5.51 -4.12
CA SER A 69 2.70 5.74 -3.50
C SER A 69 3.22 4.41 -2.99
N ASP A 70 4.39 4.02 -3.48
CA ASP A 70 5.12 2.85 -3.03
C ASP A 70 6.60 3.20 -2.84
N TRP A 71 7.25 2.54 -1.89
CA TRP A 71 8.66 2.81 -1.58
C TRP A 71 9.62 2.45 -2.72
N ASN A 72 9.23 1.56 -3.65
CA ASN A 72 10.05 1.16 -4.80
C ASN A 72 9.50 1.74 -6.13
N GLY A 73 8.49 2.60 -6.08
CA GLY A 73 7.90 3.17 -7.29
C GLY A 73 7.23 2.13 -8.19
N GLN A 74 7.47 2.24 -9.51
CA GLN A 74 6.88 1.38 -10.54
C GLN A 74 7.69 0.09 -10.81
N ASP A 75 8.96 0.03 -10.41
CA ASP A 75 9.88 -1.04 -10.83
C ASP A 75 9.72 -2.33 -10.01
N LYS A 76 8.74 -3.18 -10.38
CA LYS A 76 8.66 -4.58 -9.89
C LYS A 76 8.21 -5.61 -10.95
N ASP A 77 8.16 -5.23 -12.23
CA ASP A 77 7.46 -5.98 -13.28
C ASP A 77 8.08 -7.35 -13.63
N SER A 78 9.25 -7.71 -13.08
CA SER A 78 9.95 -8.97 -13.32
C SER A 78 10.00 -9.94 -12.13
N ASP A 79 9.50 -9.54 -10.95
CA ASP A 79 9.63 -10.34 -9.74
C ASP A 79 8.30 -11.05 -9.39
N SER A 80 8.29 -12.38 -9.49
CA SER A 80 7.14 -13.24 -9.22
C SER A 80 6.62 -13.11 -7.78
N ASN A 81 7.40 -12.51 -6.88
CA ASN A 81 7.00 -12.24 -5.50
C ASN A 81 5.96 -11.10 -5.36
N TRP A 82 5.63 -10.40 -6.45
CA TRP A 82 4.69 -9.26 -6.45
C TRP A 82 3.38 -9.52 -7.20
N GLN A 83 3.10 -10.77 -7.58
CA GLN A 83 1.91 -11.12 -8.36
C GLN A 83 0.61 -10.61 -7.72
N GLU A 84 0.46 -10.72 -6.40
CA GLU A 84 -0.74 -10.29 -5.70
C GLU A 84 -0.87 -8.78 -5.61
N TYR A 85 0.25 -8.07 -5.51
CA TYR A 85 0.28 -6.61 -5.57
C TYR A 85 -0.23 -6.13 -6.94
N TYR A 86 0.29 -6.71 -8.02
CA TYR A 86 -0.13 -6.36 -9.38
C TYR A 86 -1.56 -6.80 -9.70
N ALA A 87 -1.96 -7.99 -9.26
CA ALA A 87 -3.33 -8.46 -9.40
C ALA A 87 -4.32 -7.53 -8.67
N PHE A 88 -3.95 -7.03 -7.48
CA PHE A 88 -4.74 -6.05 -6.75
C PHE A 88 -4.87 -4.73 -7.51
N LEU A 89 -3.77 -4.19 -8.03
CA LEU A 89 -3.80 -2.99 -8.86
C LEU A 89 -4.68 -3.18 -10.10
N HIS A 90 -4.58 -4.32 -10.78
CA HIS A 90 -5.42 -4.65 -11.94
C HIS A 90 -6.91 -4.70 -11.58
N LEU A 91 -7.26 -5.25 -10.42
CA LEU A 91 -8.64 -5.27 -9.93
C LEU A 91 -9.16 -3.85 -9.66
N LEU A 92 -8.34 -2.96 -9.11
CA LEU A 92 -8.70 -1.54 -8.93
C LEU A 92 -8.86 -0.83 -10.28
N HIS A 93 -7.96 -1.05 -11.23
CA HIS A 93 -8.08 -0.53 -12.59
C HIS A 93 -9.40 -0.95 -13.23
N LYS A 94 -9.75 -2.24 -13.18
CA LYS A 94 -11.03 -2.75 -13.69
C LYS A 94 -12.23 -2.16 -12.97
N LYS A 95 -12.20 -2.09 -11.64
CA LYS A 95 -13.30 -1.60 -10.81
C LYS A 95 -13.64 -0.14 -11.13
N TYR A 96 -12.62 0.70 -11.24
CA TYR A 96 -12.81 2.15 -11.41
C TYR A 96 -12.70 2.63 -12.85
N ASN A 97 -12.22 1.79 -13.75
CA ASN A 97 -11.91 2.10 -15.14
C ASN A 97 -11.04 3.36 -15.29
N LYS A 98 -9.90 3.38 -14.57
CA LYS A 98 -9.00 4.54 -14.45
C LYS A 98 -7.54 4.13 -14.65
N PRO A 99 -6.71 4.97 -15.28
CA PRO A 99 -5.27 4.71 -15.35
C PRO A 99 -4.67 4.69 -13.95
N ILE A 100 -3.66 3.84 -13.77
CA ILE A 100 -2.84 3.78 -12.56
C ILE A 100 -1.55 4.54 -12.85
N GLU A 101 -1.23 5.47 -11.97
CA GLU A 101 -0.01 6.26 -12.00
C GLU A 101 0.70 6.17 -10.65
N PHE A 102 2.01 6.28 -10.66
CA PHE A 102 2.83 6.23 -9.46
C PHE A 102 3.31 7.62 -9.08
N TYR A 103 3.26 7.94 -7.78
CA TYR A 103 4.01 9.07 -7.28
C TYR A 103 5.51 8.80 -7.40
N ASN A 104 6.28 9.87 -7.60
CA ASN A 104 7.73 9.78 -7.50
C ASN A 104 8.12 9.32 -6.09
N VAL A 105 9.11 8.44 -6.02
CA VAL A 105 9.70 8.03 -4.74
C VAL A 105 10.36 9.23 -4.09
N ASP A 106 9.98 9.49 -2.83
CA ASP A 106 10.66 10.49 -2.02
C ASP A 106 11.99 9.92 -1.54
N LYS A 107 13.07 10.34 -2.19
CA LYS A 107 14.40 9.79 -1.95
C LYS A 107 14.84 9.89 -0.49
N GLN A 108 14.52 10.99 0.20
CA GLN A 108 14.92 11.17 1.59
C GLN A 108 14.18 10.20 2.50
N LEU A 109 12.86 10.11 2.36
CA LEU A 109 12.05 9.17 3.15
C LEU A 109 12.42 7.71 2.83
N TRP A 110 12.81 7.43 1.59
CA TRP A 110 13.27 6.12 1.18
C TRP A 110 14.60 5.75 1.86
N GLU A 111 15.57 6.65 1.89
CA GLU A 111 16.86 6.45 2.57
C GLU A 111 16.64 6.17 4.08
N ASP A 112 15.78 6.94 4.73
CA ASP A 112 15.42 6.75 6.14
C ASP A 112 14.73 5.40 6.40
N ALA A 113 13.82 5.00 5.50
CA ALA A 113 13.13 3.72 5.58
C ALA A 113 14.06 2.53 5.32
N MET A 114 15.03 2.66 4.41
CA MET A 114 16.05 1.64 4.13
C MET A 114 16.99 1.44 5.32
N TYR A 115 17.39 2.54 5.98
CA TYR A 115 18.15 2.48 7.23
C TYR A 115 17.38 1.70 8.31
N THR A 116 16.09 2.04 8.48
CA THR A 116 15.19 1.36 9.42
C THR A 116 15.04 -0.13 9.10
N GLN A 117 14.81 -0.49 7.83
CA GLN A 117 14.69 -1.88 7.40
C GLN A 117 15.97 -2.67 7.70
N THR A 118 17.13 -2.07 7.46
CA THR A 118 18.43 -2.71 7.68
C THR A 118 18.66 -3.00 9.16
N ILE A 119 18.25 -2.08 10.05
CA ILE A 119 18.42 -2.24 11.50
C ILE A 119 17.43 -3.26 12.08
N PHE A 120 16.16 -3.18 11.68
CA PHE A 120 15.08 -3.96 12.30
C PHE A 120 14.69 -5.20 11.49
N SER A 121 15.42 -5.53 10.43
CA SER A 121 15.20 -6.69 9.56
C SER A 121 13.76 -6.76 9.01
N GLY A 122 13.16 -5.62 8.68
CA GLY A 122 11.81 -5.53 8.12
C GLY A 122 11.11 -4.17 8.35
N GLY A 123 9.89 -4.02 7.82
CA GLY A 123 9.04 -2.86 8.08
C GLY A 123 9.33 -1.59 7.26
N GLY A 124 10.36 -1.58 6.41
CA GLY A 124 10.74 -0.41 5.62
C GLY A 124 9.61 0.18 4.76
N CYS A 125 8.86 -0.66 4.03
CA CYS A 125 7.72 -0.17 3.24
C CYS A 125 6.64 0.50 4.09
N ALA A 126 6.32 -0.05 5.28
CA ALA A 126 5.36 0.56 6.18
C ALA A 126 5.88 1.89 6.73
N HIS A 127 7.14 1.93 7.17
CA HIS A 127 7.78 3.15 7.67
C HIS A 127 7.75 4.26 6.61
N TYR A 128 8.18 3.94 5.39
CA TYR A 128 8.13 4.86 4.25
C TYR A 128 6.72 5.42 4.03
N ILE A 129 5.71 4.56 3.95
CA ILE A 129 4.34 5.00 3.62
C ILE A 129 3.72 5.85 4.72
N TYR A 130 3.95 5.53 6.00
CA TYR A 130 3.44 6.37 7.07
C TYR A 130 4.08 7.76 7.07
N GLU A 131 5.40 7.86 6.87
CA GLU A 131 6.08 9.16 6.79
C GLU A 131 5.73 9.92 5.52
N TRP A 132 5.62 9.22 4.38
CA TRP A 132 5.19 9.82 3.11
C TRP A 132 3.78 10.39 3.24
N THR A 133 2.87 9.66 3.89
CA THR A 133 1.50 10.12 4.14
C THR A 133 1.47 11.38 5.01
N LYS A 134 2.28 11.45 6.06
CA LYS A 134 2.42 12.67 6.89
C LYS A 134 2.91 13.87 6.09
N LYS A 135 3.88 13.66 5.19
CA LYS A 135 4.47 14.72 4.38
C LYS A 135 3.50 15.27 3.32
N TYR A 136 2.78 14.39 2.62
CA TYR A 136 2.00 14.76 1.44
C TYR A 136 0.49 14.86 1.68
N TYR A 137 -0.02 14.32 2.79
CA TYR A 137 -1.41 14.43 3.23
C TYR A 137 -1.51 14.99 4.66
N PRO A 138 -0.95 16.19 4.95
CA PRO A 138 -0.86 16.73 6.32
C PRO A 138 -2.24 17.01 6.95
N ALA A 139 -3.27 17.19 6.13
CA ALA A 139 -4.65 17.34 6.60
C ALA A 139 -5.19 16.07 7.28
N TYR A 140 -4.55 14.91 7.07
CA TYR A 140 -5.00 13.60 7.54
C TYR A 140 -4.19 13.02 8.70
N THR A 141 -3.29 13.83 9.28
CA THR A 141 -2.37 13.37 10.32
C THR A 141 -2.62 14.10 11.64
N VAL A 142 -2.76 13.30 12.70
CA VAL A 142 -2.87 13.73 14.10
C VAL A 142 -1.49 14.10 14.63
#